data_AF-A0A1S3QVC2-F1
#
_entry.id   AF-A0A1S3QVC2-F1
#
_cell.length_a   1.000
_cell.length_b   1.000
_cell.length_c   1.000
_cell.angle_alpha   90.00
_cell.angle_beta   90.00
_cell.angle_gamma   90.00
#
_symmetry.space_group_name_H-M   'P 1'
#
loop_
_entity.id
_entity.type
_entity.pdbx_description
1 polymer ?
#
loop_
_entity_poly.entity_id
_entity_poly.type
_entity_poly.pdbx_seq_one_letter_code
_entity_poly.pdbx_strand_id
1 'polypeptide(L)'
;MVFLDDAVIIKVFLDDAVIIKVFLDDAVIIKVFLDDAVIIKVFLDDAVIMKVFLDDAVIIKVFLDDAVIIKVFLDDAVIIKVFLDDVDIIKVFLDDAVIIKVFLDDAVIIKVFLDDAVIIKVFLDDADIIKVFLDDADIIKVFLDDADIIKVFLDDAVIIKVFLDDADIIKVFLDDADIIKVFLNDADIIKVFLDDAVIIKVFLDDAVIIKVFLDDAVIIKVFLDDAVIIKVFLDDAVIIKVFLDDADIIKVFLDDAGIIKVFLDDAVIIKVFLNDAVIIKVFLDDAVIIKVFLDDAGIIKVFLDDADIIKVF
;
A
#
# COMPACT_ATOMS: atom_id res chain seq x y z
N MET A 1 -33.15 -13.64 -13.76
CA MET A 1 -32.56 -14.48 -12.69
C MET A 1 -32.18 -15.80 -13.33
N VAL A 2 -30.92 -16.19 -13.22
CA VAL A 2 -30.38 -17.48 -13.67
C VAL A 2 -29.98 -18.26 -12.43
N PHE A 3 -30.40 -19.52 -12.37
CA PHE A 3 -30.02 -20.48 -11.34
C PHE A 3 -29.64 -21.78 -12.05
N LEU A 4 -28.41 -22.25 -11.84
CA LEU A 4 -27.90 -23.51 -12.37
C LEU A 4 -27.04 -24.16 -11.30
N ASP A 5 -27.06 -25.48 -11.28
CA ASP A 5 -26.44 -26.33 -10.26
C ASP A 5 -25.96 -27.61 -10.97
N ASP A 6 -24.92 -28.24 -10.46
CA ASP A 6 -24.38 -29.53 -10.88
C ASP A 6 -24.08 -29.64 -12.39
N ALA A 7 -23.10 -28.86 -12.89
CA ALA A 7 -22.71 -28.91 -14.30
C ALA A 7 -21.21 -28.83 -14.53
N VAL A 8 -20.68 -29.65 -15.44
CA VAL A 8 -19.23 -29.60 -15.76
C VAL A 8 -18.81 -28.23 -16.28
N ILE A 9 -19.63 -27.58 -17.12
CA ILE A 9 -19.34 -26.26 -17.68
C ILE A 9 -20.61 -25.43 -17.71
N ILE A 10 -20.57 -24.25 -17.10
CA ILE A 10 -21.62 -23.25 -17.17
C ILE A 10 -21.11 -22.02 -17.93
N LYS A 11 -21.93 -21.53 -18.85
CA LYS A 11 -21.71 -20.25 -19.53
C LYS A 11 -23.00 -19.45 -19.53
N VAL A 12 -22.94 -18.24 -18.99
CA VAL A 12 -24.06 -17.29 -18.96
C VAL A 12 -23.67 -16.07 -19.78
N PHE A 13 -24.54 -15.72 -20.74
CA PHE A 13 -24.48 -14.49 -21.53
C PHE A 13 -25.84 -13.83 -21.40
N LEU A 14 -25.88 -12.62 -20.84
CA LEU A 14 -27.08 -11.81 -20.76
C LEU A 14 -26.70 -10.37 -21.12
N ASP A 15 -27.67 -9.69 -21.71
CA ASP A 15 -27.53 -8.35 -22.25
C ASP A 15 -28.87 -7.64 -22.06
N ASP A 16 -28.86 -6.32 -21.97
CA ASP A 16 -30.03 -5.44 -21.95
C ASP A 16 -31.08 -5.82 -20.89
N ALA A 17 -30.80 -5.55 -19.60
CA ALA A 17 -31.78 -5.82 -18.55
C ALA A 17 -31.76 -4.80 -17.41
N VAL A 18 -32.93 -4.50 -16.83
CA VAL A 18 -32.95 -3.64 -15.64
C VAL A 18 -32.22 -4.31 -14.46
N ILE A 19 -32.42 -5.61 -14.26
CA ILE A 19 -31.80 -6.36 -13.15
C ILE A 19 -31.37 -7.74 -13.62
N ILE A 20 -30.07 -8.02 -13.47
CA ILE A 20 -29.49 -9.34 -13.66
C ILE A 20 -29.09 -9.93 -12.30
N LYS A 21 -29.50 -11.19 -12.09
CA LYS A 21 -29.08 -11.99 -10.94
C LYS A 21 -28.66 -13.37 -11.42
N VAL A 22 -27.45 -13.77 -11.10
CA VAL A 22 -26.85 -15.06 -11.45
C VAL A 22 -26.44 -15.75 -10.15
N PHE A 23 -26.92 -16.98 -9.97
CA PHE A 23 -26.56 -17.88 -8.88
C PHE A 23 -26.14 -19.20 -9.54
N LEU A 24 -24.87 -19.57 -9.43
CA LEU A 24 -24.37 -20.81 -10.02
C LEU A 24 -23.53 -21.54 -8.99
N ASP A 25 -23.66 -22.86 -8.97
CA ASP A 25 -23.06 -23.73 -7.97
C ASP A 25 -22.49 -24.99 -8.64
N ASP A 26 -21.55 -25.64 -7.97
CA ASP A 26 -21.04 -26.97 -8.26
C ASP A 26 -20.68 -27.20 -9.74
N ALA A 27 -19.65 -26.46 -10.21
CA ALA A 27 -19.21 -26.56 -11.60
C ALA A 27 -17.70 -26.52 -11.79
N VAL A 28 -17.16 -27.34 -12.70
CA VAL A 28 -15.71 -27.30 -12.98
C VAL A 28 -15.30 -25.94 -13.58
N ILE A 29 -16.13 -25.39 -14.48
CA ILE A 29 -15.85 -24.10 -15.13
C ILE A 29 -17.11 -23.25 -15.19
N ILE A 30 -17.04 -22.05 -14.62
CA ILE A 30 -18.07 -21.02 -14.74
C ILE A 30 -17.53 -19.83 -15.54
N LYS A 31 -18.29 -19.40 -16.55
CA LYS A 31 -18.06 -18.15 -17.28
C LYS A 31 -19.32 -17.31 -17.30
N VAL A 32 -19.23 -16.08 -16.82
CA VAL A 32 -20.33 -15.12 -16.78
C VAL A 32 -19.91 -13.89 -17.57
N PHE A 33 -20.69 -13.54 -18.58
CA PHE A 33 -20.58 -12.29 -19.33
C PHE A 33 -21.93 -11.59 -19.28
N LEU A 34 -22.01 -10.43 -18.63
CA LEU A 34 -23.23 -9.66 -18.48
C LEU A 34 -22.98 -8.22 -18.89
N ASP A 35 -23.88 -7.67 -19.68
CA ASP A 35 -23.74 -6.34 -20.29
C ASP A 35 -25.03 -5.53 -20.06
N ASP A 36 -24.90 -4.22 -20.12
CA ASP A 36 -25.98 -3.23 -20.18
C ASP A 36 -27.12 -3.48 -19.17
N ALA A 37 -26.84 -3.18 -17.89
CA ALA A 37 -27.85 -3.34 -16.84
C ALA A 37 -27.83 -2.29 -15.73
N VAL A 38 -28.98 -1.99 -15.13
CA VAL A 38 -28.98 -1.08 -13.96
C VAL A 38 -28.34 -1.77 -12.76
N ILE A 39 -28.63 -3.05 -12.53
CA ILE A 39 -28.09 -3.81 -11.39
C ILE A 39 -27.68 -5.20 -11.82
N ILE A 40 -26.42 -5.53 -11.58
CA ILE A 40 -25.87 -6.88 -11.75
C ILE A 40 -25.48 -7.45 -10.38
N LYS A 41 -25.95 -8.66 -10.10
CA LYS A 41 -25.53 -9.44 -8.92
C LYS A 41 -25.12 -10.84 -9.35
N VAL A 42 -23.90 -11.23 -8.98
CA VAL A 42 -23.31 -12.54 -9.27
C VAL A 42 -22.92 -13.19 -7.95
N PHE A 43 -23.40 -14.41 -7.75
CA PHE A 43 -23.04 -15.31 -6.65
C PHE A 43 -22.63 -16.63 -7.27
N LEU A 44 -21.34 -16.99 -7.17
CA LEU A 44 -20.83 -18.26 -7.69
C LEU A 44 -20.11 -19.00 -6.57
N ASP A 45 -20.30 -20.30 -6.52
CA ASP A 45 -19.74 -21.15 -5.48
C ASP A 45 -19.13 -22.42 -6.12
N ASP A 46 -18.22 -23.06 -5.39
CA ASP A 46 -17.69 -24.39 -5.65
C ASP A 46 -17.28 -24.63 -7.12
N ALA A 47 -16.30 -23.86 -7.61
CA ALA A 47 -15.78 -24.02 -8.96
C ALA A 47 -14.27 -24.01 -9.11
N VAL A 48 -13.73 -24.94 -9.90
CA VAL A 48 -12.28 -24.95 -10.18
C VAL A 48 -11.85 -23.67 -10.91
N ILE A 49 -12.65 -23.16 -11.85
CA ILE A 49 -12.32 -21.94 -12.59
C ILE A 49 -13.54 -21.05 -12.75
N MET A 50 -13.46 -19.82 -12.25
CA MET A 50 -14.45 -18.78 -12.46
C MET A 50 -13.88 -17.63 -13.28
N LYS A 51 -14.65 -17.18 -14.28
CA LYS A 51 -14.37 -15.95 -15.04
C LYS A 51 -15.63 -15.11 -15.12
N VAL A 52 -15.54 -13.88 -14.61
CA VAL A 52 -16.64 -12.91 -14.56
C VAL A 52 -16.21 -11.67 -15.33
N PHE A 53 -16.99 -11.31 -16.35
CA PHE A 53 -16.86 -10.10 -17.15
C PHE A 53 -18.19 -9.37 -17.08
N LEU A 54 -18.22 -8.19 -16.46
CA LEU A 54 -19.43 -7.38 -16.34
C LEU A 54 -19.13 -5.98 -16.85
N ASP A 55 -20.00 -5.46 -17.68
CA ASP A 55 -19.82 -4.17 -18.35
C ASP A 55 -21.08 -3.31 -18.17
N ASP A 56 -20.89 -1.99 -18.31
CA ASP A 56 -21.92 -0.97 -18.40
C ASP A 56 -23.09 -1.14 -17.40
N ALA A 57 -22.83 -0.84 -16.12
CA ALA A 57 -23.86 -0.95 -15.09
C ALA A 57 -23.83 0.10 -13.99
N VAL A 58 -25.00 0.47 -13.47
CA VAL A 58 -25.03 1.41 -12.33
C VAL A 58 -24.47 0.74 -11.07
N ILE A 59 -24.81 -0.53 -10.82
CA ILE A 59 -24.35 -1.26 -9.62
C ILE A 59 -23.97 -2.69 -10.00
N ILE A 60 -22.71 -3.03 -9.71
CA ILE A 60 -22.17 -4.39 -9.81
C ILE A 60 -21.85 -4.93 -8.41
N LYS A 61 -22.31 -6.14 -8.12
CA LYS A 61 -21.92 -6.90 -6.93
C LYS A 61 -21.53 -8.33 -7.30
N VAL A 62 -20.34 -8.72 -6.89
CA VAL A 62 -19.77 -10.05 -7.14
C VAL A 62 -19.38 -10.67 -5.81
N PHE A 63 -19.88 -11.88 -5.57
CA PHE A 63 -19.53 -12.74 -4.44
C PHE A 63 -19.12 -14.09 -5.02
N LEU A 64 -17.89 -14.52 -4.80
CA LEU A 64 -17.38 -15.79 -5.30
C LEU A 64 -16.64 -16.50 -4.16
N ASP A 65 -16.82 -17.80 -4.08
CA ASP A 65 -16.33 -18.62 -2.96
C ASP A 65 -15.75 -19.94 -3.48
N ASP A 66 -14.90 -20.58 -2.68
CA ASP A 66 -14.41 -21.96 -2.84
C ASP A 66 -13.91 -22.30 -4.27
N ALA A 67 -13.00 -21.46 -4.79
CA ALA A 67 -12.50 -21.60 -6.16
C ALA A 67 -11.00 -21.83 -6.24
N VAL A 68 -10.53 -22.62 -7.21
CA VAL A 68 -9.06 -22.69 -7.46
C VAL A 68 -8.57 -21.43 -8.18
N ILE A 69 -9.34 -20.90 -9.16
CA ILE A 69 -8.93 -19.72 -9.91
C ILE A 69 -10.11 -18.80 -10.17
N ILE A 70 -9.97 -17.55 -9.74
CA ILE A 70 -10.91 -16.47 -10.03
C ILE A 70 -10.27 -15.39 -10.89
N LYS A 71 -11.02 -14.98 -11.91
CA LYS A 71 -10.74 -13.77 -12.68
C LYS A 71 -11.98 -12.91 -12.81
N VAL A 72 -11.89 -11.68 -12.33
CA VAL A 72 -12.97 -10.69 -12.36
C VAL A 72 -12.48 -9.48 -13.18
N PHE A 73 -13.27 -9.10 -14.17
CA PHE A 73 -13.09 -7.91 -15.01
C PHE A 73 -14.39 -7.14 -15.00
N LEU A 74 -14.40 -5.95 -14.40
CA LEU A 74 -15.59 -5.11 -14.31
C LEU A 74 -15.24 -3.73 -14.87
N ASP A 75 -16.11 -3.21 -15.72
CA ASP A 75 -15.89 -1.95 -16.43
C ASP A 75 -17.12 -1.03 -16.28
N ASP A 76 -16.90 0.26 -16.47
CA ASP A 76 -17.91 1.31 -16.62
C ASP A 76 -19.10 1.20 -15.64
N ALA A 77 -18.84 1.51 -14.35
CA ALA A 77 -19.87 1.41 -13.33
C ALA A 77 -19.87 2.50 -12.26
N VAL A 78 -21.05 2.88 -11.77
CA VAL A 78 -21.09 3.85 -10.65
C VAL A 78 -20.60 3.21 -9.35
N ILE A 79 -20.96 1.95 -9.09
CA ILE A 79 -20.57 1.25 -7.86
C ILE A 79 -20.20 -0.20 -8.17
N ILE A 80 -18.96 -0.55 -7.84
CA ILE A 80 -18.44 -1.93 -7.87
C ILE A 80 -18.18 -2.42 -6.45
N LYS A 81 -18.66 -3.63 -6.15
CA LYS A 81 -18.30 -4.38 -4.93
C LYS A 81 -17.92 -5.81 -5.27
N VAL A 82 -16.74 -6.21 -4.84
CA VAL A 82 -16.20 -7.57 -5.01
C VAL A 82 -15.88 -8.14 -3.63
N PHE A 83 -16.37 -9.35 -3.37
CA PHE A 83 -16.05 -10.20 -2.24
C PHE A 83 -15.61 -11.56 -2.79
N LEU A 84 -14.38 -11.99 -2.49
CA LEU A 84 -13.85 -13.30 -2.87
C LEU A 84 -13.23 -13.94 -1.63
N ASP A 85 -13.45 -15.23 -1.45
CA ASP A 85 -13.05 -15.98 -0.24
C ASP A 85 -12.60 -17.39 -0.66
N ASP A 86 -11.68 -17.98 0.12
CA ASP A 86 -11.17 -19.34 -0.04
C ASP A 86 -10.69 -19.66 -1.49
N VAL A 87 -9.65 -18.97 -1.98
CA VAL A 87 -9.19 -19.08 -3.38
C VAL A 87 -7.68 -19.20 -3.56
N ASP A 88 -7.19 -20.22 -4.27
CA ASP A 88 -5.74 -20.31 -4.56
C ASP A 88 -5.21 -19.08 -5.36
N ILE A 89 -5.92 -18.64 -6.41
CA ILE A 89 -5.48 -17.53 -7.27
C ILE A 89 -6.61 -16.57 -7.60
N ILE A 90 -6.46 -15.32 -7.14
CA ILE A 90 -7.37 -14.21 -7.44
C ILE A 90 -6.71 -13.19 -8.38
N LYS A 91 -7.45 -12.80 -9.42
CA LYS A 91 -7.12 -11.64 -10.25
C LYS A 91 -8.35 -10.75 -10.45
N VAL A 92 -8.24 -9.50 -10.03
CA VAL A 92 -9.29 -8.49 -10.12
C VAL A 92 -8.78 -7.32 -10.95
N PHE A 93 -9.53 -6.96 -11.99
CA PHE A 93 -9.30 -5.78 -12.83
C PHE A 93 -10.61 -4.99 -12.85
N LEU A 94 -10.59 -3.78 -12.29
CA LEU A 94 -11.76 -2.90 -12.26
C LEU A 94 -11.37 -1.55 -12.84
N ASP A 95 -12.20 -1.03 -13.72
CA ASP A 95 -11.93 0.20 -14.47
C ASP A 95 -13.14 1.15 -14.39
N ASP A 96 -12.90 2.43 -14.64
CA ASP A 96 -13.88 3.49 -14.85
C ASP A 96 -15.08 3.45 -13.88
N ALA A 97 -14.83 3.74 -12.60
CA ALA A 97 -15.89 3.69 -11.59
C ALA A 97 -15.87 4.79 -10.53
N VAL A 98 -17.06 5.25 -10.12
CA VAL A 98 -17.13 6.26 -9.05
C VAL A 98 -16.68 5.66 -7.70
N ILE A 99 -17.09 4.43 -7.39
CA ILE A 99 -16.76 3.78 -6.12
C ILE A 99 -16.41 2.30 -6.35
N ILE A 100 -15.19 1.94 -5.97
CA ILE A 100 -14.71 0.57 -5.95
C ILE A 100 -14.49 0.10 -4.51
N LYS A 101 -15.00 -1.09 -4.19
CA LYS A 101 -14.69 -1.79 -2.94
C LYS A 101 -14.34 -3.25 -3.21
N VAL A 102 -13.17 -3.65 -2.76
CA VAL A 102 -12.64 -5.00 -2.90
C VAL A 102 -12.34 -5.55 -1.51
N PHE A 103 -12.84 -6.75 -1.24
CA PHE A 103 -12.59 -7.56 -0.05
C PHE A 103 -12.18 -8.94 -0.53
N LEU A 104 -10.95 -9.36 -0.26
CA LEU A 104 -10.43 -10.68 -0.63
C LEU A 104 -9.81 -11.30 0.61
N ASP A 105 -10.06 -12.58 0.82
CA ASP A 105 -9.62 -13.33 2.00
C ASP A 105 -9.12 -14.70 1.57
N ASP A 106 -8.31 -15.32 2.43
CA ASP A 106 -7.85 -16.72 2.34
C ASP A 106 -7.37 -17.13 0.92
N ALA A 107 -6.26 -16.54 0.46
CA ALA A 107 -5.76 -16.79 -0.90
C ALA A 107 -4.24 -16.90 -1.05
N VAL A 108 -3.75 -17.92 -1.77
CA VAL A 108 -2.30 -18.06 -2.02
C VAL A 108 -1.75 -16.88 -2.83
N ILE A 109 -2.48 -16.39 -3.83
CA ILE A 109 -2.03 -15.25 -4.66
C ILE A 109 -3.18 -14.29 -4.96
N ILE A 110 -3.00 -13.04 -4.54
CA ILE A 110 -3.89 -11.93 -4.86
C ILE A 110 -3.21 -10.93 -5.80
N LYS A 111 -3.92 -10.57 -6.89
CA LYS A 111 -3.56 -9.46 -7.78
C LYS A 111 -4.75 -8.57 -8.03
N VAL A 112 -4.61 -7.30 -7.66
CA VAL A 112 -5.64 -6.27 -7.82
C VAL A 112 -5.07 -5.14 -8.67
N PHE A 113 -5.79 -4.80 -9.74
CA PHE A 113 -5.52 -3.65 -10.60
C PHE A 113 -6.80 -2.82 -10.67
N LEU A 114 -6.79 -1.59 -10.17
CA LEU A 114 -7.92 -0.68 -10.20
C LEU A 114 -7.49 0.64 -10.81
N ASP A 115 -8.32 1.19 -11.67
CA ASP A 115 -8.00 2.40 -12.44
C ASP A 115 -9.20 3.36 -12.45
N ASP A 116 -8.93 4.63 -12.74
CA ASP A 116 -9.90 5.70 -13.03
C ASP A 116 -11.12 5.73 -12.08
N ALA A 117 -10.87 6.03 -10.79
CA ALA A 117 -11.94 6.01 -9.79
C ALA A 117 -11.93 7.13 -8.76
N VAL A 118 -13.10 7.66 -8.38
CA VAL A 118 -13.17 8.69 -7.33
C VAL A 118 -12.78 8.11 -5.95
N ILE A 119 -13.24 6.90 -5.63
CA ILE A 119 -12.95 6.27 -4.33
C ILE A 119 -12.62 4.79 -4.50
N ILE A 120 -11.42 4.43 -4.08
CA ILE A 120 -10.96 3.04 -3.99
C ILE A 120 -10.79 2.61 -2.54
N LYS A 121 -11.34 1.44 -2.19
CA LYS A 121 -11.08 0.76 -0.93
C LYS A 121 -10.74 -0.70 -1.16
N VAL A 122 -9.58 -1.11 -0.68
CA VAL A 122 -9.05 -2.47 -0.78
C VAL A 122 -8.78 -3.00 0.62
N PHE A 123 -9.36 -4.16 0.92
CA PHE A 123 -9.12 -4.95 2.12
C PHE A 123 -8.71 -6.35 1.68
N LEU A 124 -7.49 -6.75 1.96
CA LEU A 124 -6.99 -8.10 1.65
C LEU A 124 -6.40 -8.70 2.92
N ASP A 125 -6.65 -9.97 3.15
CA ASP A 125 -6.23 -10.68 4.34
C ASP A 125 -5.74 -12.09 3.95
N ASP A 126 -4.95 -12.70 4.82
CA ASP A 126 -4.52 -14.10 4.76
C ASP A 126 -4.02 -14.57 3.36
N ALA A 127 -2.84 -14.10 2.94
CA ALA A 127 -2.30 -14.46 1.62
C ALA A 127 -0.76 -14.53 1.50
N ASP A 128 -0.20 -15.59 0.89
CA ASP A 128 1.26 -15.68 0.67
C ASP A 128 1.78 -14.48 -0.16
N ILE A 129 1.04 -14.06 -1.19
CA ILE A 129 1.49 -12.99 -2.10
C ILE A 129 0.35 -12.03 -2.46
N ILE A 130 0.53 -10.77 -2.06
CA ILE A 130 -0.36 -9.66 -2.41
C ILE A 130 0.34 -8.69 -3.37
N LYS A 131 -0.33 -8.35 -4.47
CA LYS A 131 0.06 -7.26 -5.38
C LYS A 131 -1.11 -6.36 -5.68
N VAL A 132 -0.96 -5.08 -5.34
CA VAL A 132 -1.96 -4.04 -5.55
C VAL A 132 -1.35 -2.95 -6.43
N PHE A 133 -2.04 -2.64 -7.52
CA PHE A 133 -1.76 -1.51 -8.40
C PHE A 133 -3.03 -0.66 -8.49
N LEU A 134 -2.98 0.58 -8.02
CA LEU A 134 -4.10 1.52 -8.08
C LEU A 134 -3.62 2.81 -8.73
N ASP A 135 -4.43 3.35 -9.63
CA ASP A 135 -4.10 4.53 -10.41
C ASP A 135 -5.28 5.51 -10.45
N ASP A 136 -4.98 6.77 -10.76
CA ASP A 136 -5.92 7.85 -11.07
C ASP A 136 -7.16 7.93 -10.14
N ALA A 137 -6.94 8.31 -8.86
CA ALA A 137 -8.03 8.36 -7.88
C ALA A 137 -7.99 9.50 -6.86
N ASP A 138 -9.14 10.14 -6.59
CA ASP A 138 -9.21 11.18 -5.53
C ASP A 138 -8.85 10.61 -4.15
N ILE A 139 -9.34 9.40 -3.81
CA ILE A 139 -9.14 8.79 -2.50
C ILE A 139 -8.86 7.30 -2.60
N ILE A 140 -7.66 6.91 -2.14
CA ILE A 140 -7.24 5.52 -2.00
C ILE A 140 -7.12 5.12 -0.53
N LYS A 141 -7.69 3.98 -0.18
CA LYS A 141 -7.48 3.31 1.11
C LYS A 141 -7.14 1.84 0.91
N VAL A 142 -5.99 1.43 1.41
CA VAL A 142 -5.48 0.06 1.35
C VAL A 142 -5.25 -0.43 2.78
N PHE A 143 -5.85 -1.57 3.11
CA PHE A 143 -5.63 -2.33 4.34
C PHE A 143 -5.25 -3.76 3.93
N LEU A 144 -4.00 -4.15 4.17
CA LEU A 144 -3.54 -5.51 3.91
C LEU A 144 -2.99 -6.09 5.20
N ASP A 145 -3.26 -7.36 5.46
CA ASP A 145 -2.86 -8.06 6.68
C ASP A 145 -2.40 -9.47 6.34
N ASP A 146 -1.64 -10.08 7.24
CA ASP A 146 -1.21 -11.49 7.23
C ASP A 146 -0.71 -12.01 5.86
N ALA A 147 0.49 -11.59 5.44
CA ALA A 147 1.06 -12.01 4.14
C ALA A 147 2.58 -12.12 4.06
N ASP A 148 3.13 -13.18 3.46
CA ASP A 148 4.60 -13.29 3.28
C ASP A 148 5.16 -12.12 2.44
N ILE A 149 4.47 -11.74 1.36
CA ILE A 149 4.96 -10.70 0.44
C ILE A 149 3.85 -9.74 0.04
N ILE A 150 4.03 -8.47 0.44
CA ILE A 150 3.18 -7.36 0.03
C ILE A 150 3.91 -6.42 -0.94
N LYS A 151 3.26 -6.12 -2.07
CA LYS A 151 3.68 -5.07 -3.00
C LYS A 151 2.52 -4.15 -3.34
N VAL A 152 2.68 -2.88 -3.01
CA VAL A 152 1.71 -1.82 -3.28
C VAL A 152 2.35 -0.76 -4.17
N PHE A 153 1.69 -0.47 -5.29
CA PHE A 153 2.00 0.63 -6.19
C PHE A 153 0.75 1.50 -6.30
N LEU A 154 0.83 2.76 -5.88
CA LEU A 154 -0.26 3.72 -6.00
C LEU A 154 0.26 4.97 -6.70
N ASP A 155 -0.51 5.50 -7.63
CA ASP A 155 -0.14 6.65 -8.46
C ASP A 155 -1.30 7.64 -8.53
N ASP A 156 -0.98 8.88 -8.86
CA ASP A 156 -1.89 9.98 -9.21
C ASP A 156 -3.14 10.08 -8.29
N ALA A 157 -2.93 10.44 -7.01
CA ALA A 157 -4.03 10.51 -6.05
C ALA A 157 -4.01 11.70 -5.09
N VAL A 158 -5.17 12.30 -4.80
CA VAL A 158 -5.24 13.41 -3.83
C VAL A 158 -4.96 12.92 -2.40
N ILE A 159 -5.52 11.76 -2.01
CA ILE A 159 -5.33 11.21 -0.66
C ILE A 159 -5.05 9.72 -0.70
N ILE A 160 -3.86 9.34 -0.20
CA ILE A 160 -3.46 7.96 -0.01
C ILE A 160 -3.39 7.61 1.48
N LYS A 161 -4.02 6.48 1.84
CA LYS A 161 -3.84 5.85 3.15
C LYS A 161 -3.53 4.37 2.98
N VAL A 162 -2.38 3.96 3.48
CA VAL A 162 -1.89 2.59 3.47
C VAL A 162 -1.70 2.13 4.91
N PHE A 163 -2.32 1.00 5.25
CA PHE A 163 -2.09 0.26 6.49
C PHE A 163 -1.71 -1.16 6.10
N LEU A 164 -0.51 -1.61 6.46
CA LEU A 164 -0.05 -2.98 6.25
C LEU A 164 0.48 -3.53 7.58
N ASP A 165 0.16 -4.77 7.90
CA ASP A 165 0.59 -5.45 9.12
C ASP A 165 1.04 -6.87 8.78
N ASP A 166 1.79 -7.48 9.70
CA ASP A 166 2.15 -8.91 9.72
C ASP A 166 2.64 -9.47 8.36
N ALA A 167 3.85 -9.08 7.95
CA ALA A 167 4.42 -9.53 6.67
C ALA A 167 5.94 -9.69 6.64
N ASP A 168 6.47 -10.77 6.03
CA ASP A 168 7.93 -10.93 5.89
C ASP A 168 8.55 -9.79 5.05
N ILE A 169 7.89 -9.40 3.95
CA ILE A 169 8.41 -8.39 3.03
C ILE A 169 7.32 -7.41 2.58
N ILE A 170 7.50 -6.16 2.96
CA ILE A 170 6.68 -5.03 2.52
C ILE A 170 7.44 -4.15 1.53
N LYS A 171 6.82 -3.87 0.39
CA LYS A 171 7.27 -2.85 -0.57
C LYS A 171 6.13 -1.92 -0.96
N VAL A 172 6.30 -0.65 -0.68
CA VAL A 172 5.35 0.42 -0.99
C VAL A 172 6.03 1.44 -1.90
N PHE A 173 5.41 1.71 -3.04
CA PHE A 173 5.76 2.79 -3.96
C PHE A 173 4.53 3.66 -4.12
N LEU A 174 4.62 4.93 -3.74
CA LEU A 174 3.57 5.93 -3.92
C LEU A 174 4.14 7.12 -4.68
N ASP A 175 3.40 7.60 -5.66
CA ASP A 175 3.80 8.71 -6.52
C ASP A 175 2.66 9.74 -6.62
N ASP A 176 3.02 10.97 -6.97
CA ASP A 176 2.13 12.08 -7.31
C ASP A 176 0.88 12.22 -6.41
N ALA A 177 1.08 12.64 -5.15
CA ALA A 177 -0.03 12.77 -4.20
C ALA A 177 0.01 13.97 -3.23
N ASP A 178 -1.13 14.64 -3.05
CA ASP A 178 -1.24 15.76 -2.11
C ASP A 178 -1.00 15.32 -0.65
N ILE A 179 -1.60 14.19 -0.23
CA ILE A 179 -1.51 13.70 1.15
C ILE A 179 -1.30 12.19 1.20
N ILE A 180 -0.14 11.80 1.74
CA ILE A 180 0.23 10.40 1.98
C ILE A 180 0.26 10.10 3.49
N LYS A 181 -0.38 8.99 3.87
CA LYS A 181 -0.22 8.37 5.19
C LYS A 181 0.07 6.88 5.07
N VAL A 182 1.21 6.46 5.61
CA VAL A 182 1.68 5.08 5.60
C VAL A 182 1.88 4.64 7.05
N PHE A 183 1.25 3.52 7.40
CA PHE A 183 1.41 2.81 8.67
C PHE A 183 1.78 1.37 8.32
N LEU A 184 2.99 0.95 8.66
CA LEU A 184 3.47 -0.42 8.46
C LEU A 184 3.99 -0.95 9.78
N ASN A 185 3.70 -2.20 10.09
CA ASN A 185 4.09 -2.83 11.34
C ASN A 185 4.45 -4.31 11.11
N ASP A 186 5.17 -4.88 12.06
CA ASP A 186 5.47 -6.32 12.17
C ASP A 186 5.99 -6.93 10.85
N ALA A 187 7.20 -6.52 10.44
CA ALA A 187 7.79 -7.01 9.19
C ALA A 187 9.31 -7.21 9.19
N ASP A 188 9.77 -8.31 8.60
CA ASP A 188 11.20 -8.59 8.46
C ASP A 188 11.91 -7.50 7.61
N ILE A 189 11.30 -7.10 6.49
CA ILE A 189 11.86 -6.09 5.59
C ILE A 189 10.80 -5.11 5.11
N ILE A 190 10.98 -3.84 5.46
CA ILE A 190 10.17 -2.72 4.95
C ILE A 190 10.96 -1.87 3.97
N LYS A 191 10.37 -1.62 2.80
CA LYS A 191 10.86 -0.63 1.83
C LYS A 191 9.74 0.31 1.40
N VAL A 192 9.94 1.59 1.64
CA VAL A 192 9.00 2.66 1.28
C VAL A 192 9.72 3.62 0.34
N PHE A 193 9.12 3.88 -0.81
CA PHE A 193 9.50 4.92 -1.76
C PHE A 193 8.30 5.83 -1.97
N LEU A 194 8.43 7.12 -1.65
CA LEU A 194 7.40 8.13 -1.86
C LEU A 194 8.01 9.27 -2.65
N ASP A 195 7.30 9.73 -3.67
CA ASP A 195 7.74 10.82 -4.55
C ASP A 195 6.63 11.88 -4.68
N ASP A 196 7.03 13.08 -5.08
CA ASP A 196 6.16 14.20 -5.47
C ASP A 196 4.90 14.39 -4.59
N ALA A 197 5.10 14.73 -3.31
CA ALA A 197 3.99 14.86 -2.36
C ALA A 197 4.01 16.12 -1.47
N VAL A 198 2.83 16.73 -1.26
CA VAL A 198 2.75 17.93 -0.39
C VAL A 198 2.92 17.56 1.08
N ILE A 199 2.25 16.51 1.55
CA ILE A 199 2.31 16.07 2.97
C ILE A 199 2.51 14.58 3.07
N ILE A 200 3.63 14.17 3.67
CA ILE A 200 3.97 12.78 3.97
C ILE A 200 3.94 12.54 5.48
N LYS A 201 3.26 11.46 5.89
CA LYS A 201 3.38 10.87 7.23
C LYS A 201 3.66 9.39 7.12
N VAL A 202 4.79 8.97 7.68
CA VAL A 202 5.23 7.57 7.73
C VAL A 202 5.40 7.18 9.19
N PHE A 203 4.76 6.08 9.58
CA PHE A 203 4.93 5.40 10.85
C PHE A 203 5.28 3.95 10.53
N LEU A 204 6.49 3.51 10.90
CA LEU A 204 6.94 2.13 10.73
C LEU A 204 7.44 1.62 12.07
N ASP A 205 7.09 0.39 12.40
CA ASP A 205 7.39 -0.22 13.71
C ASP A 205 7.76 -1.69 13.52
N ASP A 206 8.43 -2.26 14.52
CA ASP A 206 8.76 -3.68 14.66
C ASP A 206 9.29 -4.33 13.37
N ALA A 207 10.52 -3.97 12.97
CA ALA A 207 11.12 -4.51 11.74
C ALA A 207 12.62 -4.79 11.79
N VAL A 208 13.09 -5.87 11.16
CA VAL A 208 14.54 -6.13 11.10
C VAL A 208 15.25 -5.09 10.24
N ILE A 209 14.69 -4.74 9.08
CA ILE A 209 15.27 -3.74 8.18
C ILE A 209 14.22 -2.77 7.66
N ILE A 210 14.43 -1.49 7.96
CA ILE A 210 13.65 -0.39 7.41
C ILE A 210 14.47 0.42 6.41
N LYS A 211 13.91 0.65 5.22
CA LYS A 211 14.43 1.60 4.23
C LYS A 211 13.33 2.52 3.76
N VAL A 212 13.55 3.82 3.95
CA VAL A 212 12.65 4.88 3.50
C VAL A 212 13.41 5.79 2.56
N PHE A 213 12.82 6.04 1.39
CA PHE A 213 13.26 7.04 0.42
C PHE A 213 12.08 7.97 0.15
N LEU A 214 12.25 9.26 0.43
CA LEU A 214 11.27 10.30 0.16
C LEU A 214 11.92 11.39 -0.68
N ASP A 215 11.24 11.81 -1.74
CA ASP A 215 11.72 12.84 -2.67
C ASP A 215 10.65 13.93 -2.86
N ASP A 216 11.10 15.11 -3.27
CA ASP A 216 10.29 16.24 -3.72
C ASP A 216 9.05 16.58 -2.86
N ALA A 217 9.21 16.57 -1.52
CA ALA A 217 8.09 16.77 -0.60
C ALA A 217 8.11 18.05 0.24
N VAL A 218 6.96 18.71 0.40
CA VAL A 218 6.89 19.97 1.16
C VAL A 218 6.97 19.72 2.68
N ILE A 219 6.21 18.76 3.21
CA ILE A 219 6.17 18.47 4.65
C ILE A 219 6.30 16.96 4.89
N ILE A 220 7.39 16.57 5.55
CA ILE A 220 7.68 15.19 5.92
C ILE A 220 7.61 15.00 7.44
N LYS A 221 6.91 13.96 7.87
CA LYS A 221 7.01 13.40 9.22
C LYS A 221 7.25 11.90 9.16
N VAL A 222 8.36 11.48 9.73
CA VAL A 222 8.77 10.07 9.79
C VAL A 222 8.96 9.70 11.27
N PHE A 223 8.31 8.61 11.68
CA PHE A 223 8.46 7.95 12.97
C PHE A 223 8.80 6.50 12.68
N LEU A 224 10.01 6.07 13.06
CA LEU A 224 10.46 4.69 12.92
C LEU A 224 10.91 4.21 14.30
N ASP A 225 10.48 3.03 14.69
CA ASP A 225 10.75 2.45 16.00
C ASP A 225 11.14 0.97 15.86
N ASP A 226 11.76 0.42 16.91
CA ASP A 226 12.05 -0.99 17.11
C ASP A 226 12.60 -1.71 15.86
N ALA A 227 13.83 -1.34 15.44
CA ALA A 227 14.44 -1.94 14.25
C ALA A 227 15.95 -2.19 14.31
N VAL A 228 16.42 -3.32 13.78
CA VAL A 228 17.88 -3.61 13.76
C VAL A 228 18.62 -2.63 12.84
N ILE A 229 18.06 -2.31 11.67
CA ILE A 229 18.69 -1.37 10.74
C ILE A 229 17.66 -0.41 10.17
N ILE A 230 17.87 0.88 10.43
CA ILE A 230 17.11 1.97 9.83
C ILE A 230 17.97 2.73 8.83
N LYS A 231 17.44 2.91 7.61
CA LYS A 231 18.01 3.82 6.60
C LYS A 231 16.94 4.76 6.06
N VAL A 232 17.19 6.05 6.20
CA VAL A 232 16.31 7.11 5.71
C VAL A 232 17.10 7.98 4.73
N PHE A 233 16.54 8.19 3.55
CA PHE A 233 17.02 9.09 2.51
C PHE A 233 15.89 10.08 2.22
N LEU A 234 16.14 11.37 2.42
CA LEU A 234 15.21 12.44 2.11
C LEU A 234 15.92 13.43 1.19
N ASP A 235 15.27 13.77 0.08
CA ASP A 235 15.77 14.72 -0.90
C ASP A 235 14.75 15.84 -1.15
N ASP A 236 15.24 17.01 -1.56
CA ASP A 236 14.47 18.19 -2.00
C ASP A 236 13.27 18.62 -1.12
N ALA A 237 13.35 18.41 0.19
CA ALA A 237 12.22 18.63 1.11
C ALA A 237 12.25 19.95 1.91
N VAL A 238 11.11 20.64 2.02
CA VAL A 238 11.06 21.96 2.69
C VAL A 238 11.05 21.86 4.22
N ILE A 239 10.20 21.00 4.80
CA ILE A 239 10.07 20.83 6.27
C ILE A 239 10.12 19.36 6.64
N ILE A 240 11.14 18.98 7.40
CA ILE A 240 11.38 17.59 7.80
C ILE A 240 11.33 17.46 9.32
N LYS A 241 10.58 16.44 9.79
CA LYS A 241 10.67 15.92 11.16
C LYS A 241 10.88 14.42 11.11
N VAL A 242 11.98 13.97 11.69
CA VAL A 242 12.34 12.55 11.77
C VAL A 242 12.54 12.19 13.24
N PHE A 243 11.88 11.13 13.68
CA PHE A 243 12.03 10.50 14.99
C PHE A 243 12.37 9.04 14.75
N LEU A 244 13.58 8.63 15.15
CA LEU A 244 14.04 7.25 15.04
C LEU A 244 14.47 6.80 16.44
N ASP A 245 13.97 5.66 16.88
CA ASP A 245 14.18 5.13 18.21
C ASP A 245 14.56 3.64 18.14
N ASP A 246 15.13 3.13 19.24
CA ASP A 246 15.39 1.72 19.51
C ASP A 246 15.97 0.93 18.30
N ALA A 247 17.19 1.29 17.87
CA ALA A 247 17.82 0.66 16.71
C ALA A 247 19.33 0.42 16.80
N ASP A 248 19.79 -0.78 16.42
CA ASP A 248 21.23 -1.09 16.40
C ASP A 248 22.02 -0.15 15.46
N ILE A 249 21.47 0.13 14.27
CA ILE A 249 22.12 0.99 13.27
C ILE A 249 21.12 1.96 12.64
N ILE A 250 21.37 3.24 12.86
CA ILE A 250 20.65 4.33 12.21
C ILE A 250 21.55 5.02 11.17
N LYS A 251 21.02 5.17 9.94
CA LYS A 251 21.62 6.00 8.90
C LYS A 251 20.59 6.96 8.31
N VAL A 252 20.89 8.24 8.39
CA VAL A 252 20.05 9.30 7.83
C VAL A 252 20.87 10.10 6.82
N PHE A 253 20.32 10.27 5.63
CA PHE A 253 20.84 11.09 4.55
C PHE A 253 19.78 12.13 4.19
N LEU A 254 20.11 13.41 4.33
CA LEU A 254 19.26 14.52 3.97
C LEU A 254 20.02 15.41 2.98
N ASP A 255 19.42 15.66 1.83
CA ASP A 255 19.94 16.53 0.78
C ASP A 255 18.93 17.65 0.48
N ASP A 256 19.44 18.81 0.03
CA ASP A 256 18.68 20.00 -0.41
C ASP A 256 17.47 20.42 0.46
N ALA A 257 17.60 20.27 1.79
CA ALA A 257 16.48 20.44 2.70
C ALA A 257 16.38 21.84 3.37
N GLY A 258 15.15 22.38 3.46
CA GLY A 258 14.90 23.69 4.07
C GLY A 258 15.07 23.72 5.59
N ILE A 259 14.13 23.10 6.33
CA ILE A 259 14.08 23.09 7.80
C ILE A 259 14.02 21.65 8.30
N ILE A 260 15.05 21.22 9.02
CA ILE A 260 15.21 19.87 9.53
C ILE A 260 15.13 19.84 11.06
N LYS A 261 14.37 18.87 11.57
CA LYS A 261 14.46 18.38 12.95
C LYS A 261 14.61 16.86 12.96
N VAL A 262 15.71 16.37 13.51
CA VAL A 262 15.96 14.94 13.69
C VAL A 262 16.14 14.64 15.17
N PHE A 263 15.44 13.62 15.66
CA PHE A 263 15.59 13.03 16.98
C PHE A 263 15.97 11.57 16.78
N LEU A 264 17.16 11.20 17.23
CA LEU A 264 17.68 9.84 17.16
C LEU A 264 18.03 9.42 18.59
N ASP A 265 17.47 8.32 19.04
CA ASP A 265 17.61 7.82 20.40
C ASP A 265 17.97 6.32 20.39
N ASP A 266 18.48 5.83 21.53
CA ASP A 266 18.72 4.42 21.84
C ASP A 266 19.31 3.59 20.68
N ALA A 267 20.49 4.02 20.19
CA ALA A 267 21.13 3.37 19.05
C ALA A 267 22.63 3.09 19.21
N VAL A 268 23.08 1.88 18.85
CA VAL A 268 24.52 1.54 18.93
C VAL A 268 25.34 2.40 17.97
N ILE A 269 24.87 2.60 16.73
CA ILE A 269 25.57 3.39 15.72
C ILE A 269 24.62 4.35 15.03
N ILE A 270 24.93 5.64 15.16
CA ILE A 270 24.26 6.72 14.43
C ILE A 270 25.20 7.31 13.37
N LYS A 271 24.71 7.39 12.13
CA LYS A 271 25.34 8.16 11.05
C LYS A 271 24.36 9.12 10.42
N VAL A 272 24.71 10.39 10.42
CA VAL A 272 23.91 11.46 9.80
C VAL A 272 24.75 12.16 8.75
N PHE A 273 24.21 12.28 7.54
CA PHE A 273 24.77 13.01 6.43
C PHE A 273 23.78 14.11 6.04
N LEU A 274 24.25 15.36 6.07
CA LEU A 274 23.45 16.53 5.73
C LEU A 274 24.20 17.31 4.65
N ASN A 275 23.54 17.51 3.51
CA ASN A 275 24.03 18.34 2.41
C ASN A 275 23.03 19.46 2.12
N ASP A 276 23.55 20.64 1.74
CA ASP A 276 22.81 21.81 1.25
C ASP A 276 21.61 22.30 2.10
N ALA A 277 21.59 21.94 3.39
CA ALA A 277 20.46 22.22 4.27
C ALA A 277 20.50 23.63 4.92
N VAL A 278 19.37 24.33 4.97
CA VAL A 278 19.33 25.73 5.48
C VAL A 278 19.31 25.83 7.00
N ILE A 279 18.38 25.13 7.68
CA ILE A 279 18.24 25.16 9.15
C ILE A 279 18.13 23.73 9.70
N ILE A 280 19.06 23.36 10.57
CA ILE A 280 19.14 22.02 11.15
C ILE A 280 19.07 22.06 12.68
N LYS A 281 18.26 21.17 13.25
CA LYS A 281 18.34 20.75 14.65
C LYS A 281 18.42 19.23 14.72
N VAL A 282 19.49 18.71 15.32
CA VAL A 282 19.68 17.28 15.57
C VAL A 282 19.79 17.06 17.07
N PHE A 283 19.01 16.13 17.59
CA PHE A 283 19.09 15.61 18.96
C PHE A 283 19.52 14.15 18.85
N LEU A 284 20.65 13.83 19.47
CA LEU A 284 21.21 12.49 19.51
C LEU A 284 21.40 12.14 20.98
N ASP A 285 20.81 11.03 21.39
CA ASP A 285 20.83 10.54 22.77
C ASP A 285 21.19 9.05 22.79
N ASP A 286 21.69 8.58 23.95
CA ASP A 286 21.97 7.18 24.30
C ASP A 286 22.60 6.33 23.17
N ALA A 287 23.70 6.84 22.59
CA ALA A 287 24.38 6.19 21.46
C ALA A 287 25.86 5.91 21.67
N VAL A 288 26.31 4.70 21.33
CA VAL A 288 27.74 4.32 21.48
C VAL A 288 28.62 5.08 20.47
N ILE A 289 28.21 5.15 19.21
CA ILE A 289 28.99 5.81 18.15
C ILE A 289 28.14 6.78 17.35
N ILE A 290 28.54 8.05 17.36
CA ILE A 290 27.94 9.12 16.56
C ILE A 290 28.93 9.60 15.49
N LYS A 291 28.47 9.62 14.24
CA LYS A 291 29.15 10.30 13.13
C LYS A 291 28.20 11.24 12.41
N VAL A 292 28.59 12.52 12.35
CA VAL A 292 27.84 13.56 11.63
C VAL A 292 28.73 14.14 10.55
N PHE A 293 28.23 14.20 9.33
CA PHE A 293 28.87 14.81 8.16
C PHE A 293 28.02 15.98 7.69
N LEU A 294 28.64 17.15 7.55
CA LEU A 294 27.98 18.38 7.15
C LEU A 294 28.67 18.93 5.91
N ASP A 295 27.95 19.09 4.83
CA ASP A 295 28.42 19.77 3.62
C ASP A 295 27.43 20.90 3.26
N ASP A 296 27.99 22.07 2.95
CA ASP A 296 27.27 23.30 2.55
C ASP A 296 26.00 23.70 3.37
N ALA A 297 25.94 23.27 4.64
CA ALA A 297 24.82 23.56 5.54
C ALA A 297 24.88 24.97 6.19
N GLY A 298 23.71 25.60 6.31
CA GLY A 298 23.52 26.94 6.87
C GLY A 298 23.61 27.01 8.40
N ILE A 299 22.46 27.06 9.09
CA ILE A 299 22.37 27.19 10.56
C ILE A 299 22.19 25.83 11.21
N ILE A 300 23.16 25.41 12.02
CA ILE A 300 23.19 24.06 12.62
C ILE A 300 23.18 24.12 14.14
N LYS A 301 22.33 23.31 14.76
CA LYS A 301 22.37 23.00 16.20
C LYS A 301 22.35 21.49 16.40
N VAL A 302 23.38 20.97 17.02
CA VAL A 302 23.47 19.56 17.42
C VAL A 302 23.47 19.49 18.94
N PHE A 303 22.55 18.70 19.49
CA PHE A 303 22.47 18.33 20.89
C PHE A 303 22.91 16.88 21.01
N LEU A 304 23.82 16.64 21.94
CA LEU A 304 24.44 15.35 22.18
C LEU A 304 24.28 15.09 23.67
N ASP A 305 23.65 13.99 24.02
CA ASP A 305 23.66 13.46 25.38
C ASP A 305 24.15 12.00 25.33
N ASP A 306 24.80 11.58 26.42
CA ASP A 306 25.28 10.21 26.67
C ASP A 306 25.82 9.41 25.45
N ALA A 307 27.00 9.83 24.94
CA ALA A 307 27.70 9.11 23.87
C ALA A 307 29.19 8.82 24.15
N ASP A 308 29.64 7.60 23.82
CA ASP A 308 31.02 7.15 24.03
C ASP A 308 32.00 7.73 22.99
N ILE A 309 31.61 7.78 21.71
CA ILE A 309 32.47 8.22 20.60
C ILE A 309 31.72 9.17 19.66
N ILE A 310 32.22 10.40 19.54
CA ILE A 310 31.63 11.44 18.68
C ILE A 310 32.63 11.93 17.65
N LYS A 311 32.24 11.95 16.37
CA LYS A 311 32.97 12.61 15.28
C LYS A 311 32.03 13.48 14.44
N VAL A 312 32.37 14.75 14.32
CA VAL A 312 31.71 15.71 13.42
C VAL A 312 32.73 16.11 12.36
N PHE A 313 32.36 15.99 11.09
CA PHE A 313 33.17 16.33 9.92
C PHE A 313 32.60 17.57 9.22
#